data_AF-A0A2C9MA20-F1
#
_entry.id   AF-A0A2C9MA20-F1
#
_cell.length_a   1.000
_cell.length_b   1.000
_cell.length_c   1.000
_cell.angle_alpha   90.00
_cell.angle_beta   90.00
_cell.angle_gamma   90.00
#
_symmetry.space_group_name_H-M   'P 1'
#
loop_
_entity.id
_entity.type
_entity.pdbx_description
1 polymer ?
#
loop_
_entity_poly.entity_id
_entity_poly.type
_entity_poly.pdbx_seq_one_letter_code
_entity_poly.pdbx_strand_id
1 'polypeptide(L)'
;MSKGRLKPEDEASIQQNYVYLKENLEALDLVDYLFQCAVITTHDKEQIYAEKIKKHRNEILLNILLNSGAGDSFEIFLKSLETQYKSVLQRLLGKSGTLKDTSYQGQVDTILKKENDTLLEALAVEKEINIKLNFEIECLTKSVKEIQERNALLQEENAHLKTTQRCLKCRQEDLRKERDSKRHSKSSISQDNTKDKTFIEDTEDTSPEFVCELTGLSKIKCVDKCLHIIGQHEHQITKNGETDLQMCKALCTKNPGHVNFVELDKFGLQHLPDGYKDIQMVEYVKAVAGFVVKVSVTKTSPYRPMFWPDSQIPYPLYDVRGQSDLRTGSGVIYGVEKCSDTVHPFKKCPCYKCKISDEPSKIWWKIYINTVANLVFDYAEARETSVTLFYDYENSPTVTLNKIFDHSLEFKEDSCGLVYVSCDRDKREPLTRLEEMSSYLALVRNKIRVFTQPGNDNNYIFTVSHPHGCCKMVSLGHWNEKYEIGERHCKFTYTASSRALLVANSYSIS
;
A
#
# COMPACT_ATOMS: atom_id res chain seq x y z
N MET A 1 -14.61 36.37 51.65
CA MET A 1 -14.15 37.69 51.22
C MET A 1 -14.97 38.14 50.03
N SER A 2 -15.37 39.41 49.97
CA SER A 2 -16.10 39.95 48.82
C SER A 2 -15.15 39.99 47.62
N LYS A 3 -15.39 39.16 46.60
CA LYS A 3 -14.68 39.25 45.31
C LYS A 3 -14.87 40.67 44.76
N GLY A 4 -13.80 41.29 44.29
CA GLY A 4 -13.79 42.66 43.78
C GLY A 4 -12.72 42.82 42.71
N ARG A 5 -12.53 44.03 42.17
CA ARG A 5 -11.42 44.29 41.25
C ARG A 5 -10.15 44.64 42.02
N LEU A 6 -9.00 44.25 41.47
CA LEU A 6 -7.69 44.73 41.92
C LEU A 6 -7.60 46.26 41.86
N LYS A 7 -6.59 46.83 42.51
CA LYS A 7 -6.26 48.25 42.32
C LYS A 7 -5.90 48.48 40.84
N PRO A 8 -6.27 49.62 40.23
CA PRO A 8 -6.02 49.87 38.81
C PRO A 8 -4.57 49.70 38.38
N GLU A 9 -3.61 50.10 39.22
CA GLU A 9 -2.18 49.95 39.00
C GLU A 9 -1.72 48.48 38.95
N ASP A 10 -2.26 47.65 39.84
CA ASP A 10 -1.95 46.22 39.93
C ASP A 10 -2.59 45.45 38.75
N GLU A 11 -3.84 45.80 38.43
CA GLU A 11 -4.55 45.28 37.26
C GLU A 11 -3.78 45.60 35.97
N ALA A 12 -3.33 46.85 35.80
CA ALA A 12 -2.53 47.27 34.65
C ALA A 12 -1.21 46.49 34.56
N SER A 13 -0.54 46.23 35.69
CA SER A 13 0.71 45.45 35.73
C SER A 13 0.52 44.02 35.22
N ILE A 14 -0.55 43.34 35.67
CA ILE A 14 -0.91 42.00 35.18
C ILE A 14 -1.28 42.04 33.69
N GLN A 15 -2.12 43.00 33.27
CA GLN A 15 -2.59 43.10 31.89
C GLN A 15 -1.43 43.36 30.90
N GLN A 16 -0.51 44.26 31.24
CA GLN A 16 0.66 44.55 30.40
C GLN A 16 1.60 43.35 30.24
N ASN A 17 1.61 42.44 31.21
CA ASN A 17 2.48 41.26 31.22
C ASN A 17 1.72 39.94 30.96
N TYR A 18 0.44 40.00 30.58
CA TYR A 18 -0.46 38.83 30.61
C TYR A 18 0.05 37.63 29.80
N VAL A 19 0.46 37.87 28.55
CA VAL A 19 1.00 36.81 27.65
C VAL A 19 2.26 36.19 28.25
N TYR A 20 3.16 37.03 28.74
CA TYR A 20 4.42 36.58 29.36
C TYR A 20 4.16 35.74 30.62
N LEU A 21 3.26 36.18 31.49
CA LEU A 21 2.87 35.44 32.70
C LEU A 21 2.24 34.09 32.36
N LYS A 22 1.39 34.05 31.32
CA LYS A 22 0.73 32.82 30.86
C LYS A 22 1.73 31.75 30.39
N GLU A 23 2.87 32.16 29.84
CA GLU A 23 3.92 31.27 29.33
C GLU A 23 4.97 30.89 30.39
N ASN A 24 5.29 31.81 31.30
CA ASN A 24 6.45 31.70 32.18
C ASN A 24 6.14 31.31 33.64
N LEU A 25 4.87 31.18 34.02
CA LEU A 25 4.47 30.68 35.34
C LEU A 25 4.19 29.17 35.30
N GLU A 26 4.28 28.48 36.43
CA GLU A 26 3.55 27.23 36.70
C GLU A 26 2.61 27.48 37.88
N ALA A 27 1.31 27.63 37.61
CA ALA A 27 0.32 27.96 38.62
C ALA A 27 0.33 27.00 39.82
N LEU A 28 0.60 25.72 39.60
CA LEU A 28 0.60 24.70 40.66
C LEU A 28 1.63 24.99 41.76
N ASP A 29 2.74 25.65 41.44
CA ASP A 29 3.77 26.01 42.43
C ASP A 29 3.33 27.14 43.36
N LEU A 30 2.32 27.92 42.96
CA LEU A 30 1.85 29.11 43.66
C LEU A 30 0.53 28.87 44.40
N VAL A 31 -0.30 27.95 43.92
CA VAL A 31 -1.68 27.72 44.37
C VAL A 31 -1.77 27.46 45.87
N ASP A 32 -0.91 26.61 46.44
CA ASP A 32 -0.97 26.27 47.86
C ASP A 32 -0.65 27.48 48.75
N TYR A 33 0.34 28.29 48.36
CA TYR A 33 0.69 29.51 49.08
C TYR A 33 -0.41 30.57 48.98
N LEU A 34 -0.96 30.78 47.77
CA LEU A 34 -2.05 31.73 47.56
C LEU A 34 -3.32 31.31 48.32
N PHE A 35 -3.60 30.01 48.42
CA PHE A 35 -4.69 29.47 49.22
C PHE A 35 -4.45 29.68 50.72
N GLN A 36 -3.23 29.41 51.21
CA GLN A 36 -2.86 29.62 52.60
C GLN A 36 -3.00 31.10 53.03
N CYS A 37 -2.65 32.03 52.14
CA CYS A 37 -2.84 33.47 52.35
C CYS A 37 -4.27 33.96 52.05
N ALA A 38 -5.20 33.04 51.79
CA ALA A 38 -6.60 33.31 51.47
C ALA A 38 -6.83 34.21 50.24
N VAL A 39 -5.87 34.29 49.32
CA VAL A 39 -6.02 35.03 48.04
C VAL A 39 -6.97 34.31 47.09
N ILE A 40 -6.99 32.98 47.13
CA ILE A 40 -7.89 32.13 46.34
C ILE A 40 -8.74 31.25 47.25
N THR A 41 -9.92 30.86 46.80
CA THR A 41 -10.82 29.97 47.56
C THR A 41 -10.53 28.49 47.28
N THR A 42 -11.13 27.58 48.05
CA THR A 42 -11.03 26.14 47.80
C THR A 42 -11.51 25.77 46.40
N HIS A 43 -12.59 26.41 45.93
CA HIS A 43 -13.12 26.17 44.59
C HIS A 43 -12.15 26.62 43.49
N ASP A 44 -11.56 27.80 43.66
CA ASP A 44 -10.56 28.33 42.73
C ASP A 44 -9.33 27.40 42.65
N LYS A 45 -8.88 26.88 43.80
CA LYS A 45 -7.80 25.87 43.90
C LYS A 45 -8.15 24.60 43.12
N GLU A 46 -9.31 24.00 43.37
CA GLU A 46 -9.76 22.80 42.66
C GLU A 46 -9.85 23.01 41.14
N GLN A 47 -10.33 24.17 40.70
CA GLN A 47 -10.41 24.53 39.28
C GLN A 47 -9.03 24.57 38.61
N ILE A 48 -8.01 25.10 39.30
CA ILE A 48 -6.64 25.13 38.77
C ILE A 48 -6.03 23.73 38.72
N TYR A 49 -6.25 22.87 39.72
CA TYR A 49 -5.76 21.47 39.71
C TYR A 49 -6.43 20.61 38.64
N ALA A 50 -7.71 20.87 38.32
CA ALA A 50 -8.45 20.09 37.35
C ALA A 50 -7.98 20.31 35.90
N GLU A 51 -7.35 21.44 35.60
CA GLU A 51 -6.89 21.78 34.25
C GLU A 51 -5.54 21.12 33.92
N LYS A 52 -5.50 20.42 32.77
CA LYS A 52 -4.36 19.60 32.34
C LYS A 52 -3.29 20.43 31.65
N ILE A 53 -3.70 21.47 30.93
CA ILE A 53 -2.81 22.28 30.11
C ILE A 53 -2.24 23.42 30.96
N LYS A 54 -0.91 23.45 31.13
CA LYS A 54 -0.17 24.49 31.89
C LYS A 54 -0.64 25.92 31.53
N LYS A 55 -0.72 26.21 30.23
CA LYS A 55 -1.12 27.52 29.70
C LYS A 55 -2.53 27.95 30.17
N HIS A 56 -3.46 27.00 30.27
CA HIS A 56 -4.82 27.26 30.75
C HIS A 56 -4.87 27.36 32.27
N ARG A 57 -4.10 26.56 33.01
CA ARG A 57 -3.97 26.71 34.48
C ARG A 57 -3.51 28.13 34.86
N ASN A 58 -2.50 28.63 34.16
CA ASN A 58 -1.97 29.98 34.39
C ASN A 58 -3.03 31.05 34.06
N GLU A 59 -3.76 30.90 32.98
CA GLU A 59 -4.85 31.80 32.62
C GLU A 59 -5.97 31.83 33.66
N ILE A 60 -6.38 30.66 34.17
CA ILE A 60 -7.36 30.57 35.26
C ILE A 60 -6.85 31.32 36.49
N LEU A 61 -5.60 31.08 36.91
CA LEU A 61 -4.99 31.76 38.05
C LEU A 61 -4.95 33.29 37.87
N LEU A 62 -4.51 33.78 36.70
CA LEU A 62 -4.45 35.21 36.42
C LEU A 62 -5.84 35.87 36.43
N ASN A 63 -6.85 35.17 35.91
CA ASN A 63 -8.23 35.65 35.94
C ASN A 63 -8.78 35.70 37.37
N ILE A 64 -8.42 34.75 38.23
CA ILE A 64 -8.78 34.79 39.66
C ILE A 64 -8.12 36.00 40.34
N LEU A 65 -6.83 36.23 40.09
CA LEU A 65 -6.10 37.36 40.65
C LEU A 65 -6.71 38.70 40.26
N LEU A 66 -7.07 38.90 38.98
CA LEU A 66 -7.75 40.11 38.49
C LEU A 66 -9.09 40.40 39.20
N ASN A 67 -9.73 39.35 39.75
CA ASN A 67 -11.03 39.42 40.43
C ASN A 67 -10.94 39.20 41.96
N SER A 68 -9.74 39.32 42.54
CA SER A 68 -9.50 39.04 43.97
C SER A 68 -9.87 40.19 44.92
N GLY A 69 -10.06 41.41 44.40
CA GLY A 69 -10.39 42.61 45.18
C GLY A 69 -9.19 43.54 45.40
N ALA A 70 -9.46 44.77 45.85
CA ALA A 70 -8.44 45.82 46.04
C ALA A 70 -7.58 45.64 47.31
N GLY A 71 -7.55 44.43 47.89
CA GLY A 71 -6.74 44.08 49.05
C GLY A 71 -5.28 43.79 48.68
N ASP A 72 -4.59 43.07 49.56
CA ASP A 72 -3.14 42.77 49.41
C ASP A 72 -2.86 41.58 48.48
N SER A 73 -3.85 41.16 47.68
CA SER A 73 -3.77 39.98 46.82
C SER A 73 -2.65 40.06 45.79
N PHE A 74 -2.39 41.24 45.22
CA PHE A 74 -1.28 41.42 44.29
C PHE A 74 0.09 41.38 44.98
N GLU A 75 0.22 41.98 46.16
CA GLU A 75 1.47 41.93 46.93
C GLU A 75 1.81 40.50 47.38
N ILE A 76 0.80 39.74 47.83
CA ILE A 76 0.96 38.33 48.17
C ILE A 76 1.33 37.50 46.93
N PHE A 77 0.77 37.82 45.76
CA PHE A 77 1.19 37.21 44.50
C PHE A 77 2.65 37.53 44.17
N LEU A 78 3.09 38.78 44.28
CA LEU A 78 4.50 39.14 44.07
C LEU A 78 5.42 38.39 45.04
N LYS A 79 5.02 38.23 46.30
CA LYS A 79 5.76 37.49 47.32
C LYS A 79 5.88 36.01 47.00
N SER A 80 4.85 35.39 46.42
CA SER A 80 4.91 33.99 46.00
C SER A 80 5.94 33.76 44.89
N LEU A 81 6.18 34.77 44.04
CA LEU A 81 7.16 34.72 42.96
C LEU A 81 8.62 34.86 43.44
N GLU A 82 8.89 35.39 44.64
CA GLU A 82 10.25 35.66 45.13
C GLU A 82 11.14 34.40 45.20
N THR A 83 10.52 33.25 45.44
CA THR A 83 11.24 31.99 45.65
C THR A 83 11.68 31.34 44.34
N GLN A 84 10.73 31.14 43.42
CA GLN A 84 10.94 30.31 42.22
C GLN A 84 10.91 31.11 40.90
N TYR A 85 10.39 32.34 40.92
CA TYR A 85 10.09 33.12 39.72
C TYR A 85 10.70 34.53 39.75
N LYS A 86 11.97 34.63 40.18
CA LYS A 86 12.69 35.92 40.33
C LYS A 86 12.70 36.76 39.06
N SER A 87 12.83 36.14 37.88
CA SER A 87 12.80 36.83 36.59
C SER A 87 11.42 37.44 36.29
N VAL A 88 10.35 36.70 36.59
CA VAL A 88 8.96 37.17 36.44
C VAL A 88 8.69 38.33 37.41
N LEU A 89 9.11 38.20 38.67
CA LEU A 89 8.99 39.24 39.68
C LEU A 89 9.73 40.53 39.26
N GLN A 90 10.97 40.42 38.80
CA GLN A 90 11.76 41.58 38.34
C GLN A 90 11.08 42.32 37.18
N ARG A 91 10.46 41.57 36.26
CA ARG A 91 9.71 42.15 35.14
C ARG A 91 8.45 42.88 35.61
N LEU A 92 7.69 42.30 36.54
CA LEU A 92 6.49 42.92 37.10
C LEU A 92 6.79 44.19 37.91
N LEU A 93 7.95 44.26 38.57
CA LEU A 93 8.37 45.42 39.35
C LEU A 93 8.95 46.57 38.50
N GLY A 94 8.97 46.45 37.17
CA GLY A 94 9.52 47.48 36.28
C GLY A 94 11.03 47.73 36.49
N LYS A 95 11.73 46.85 37.22
CA LYS A 95 13.19 46.89 37.43
C LYS A 95 13.92 46.21 36.28
N SER A 96 13.45 46.41 35.05
CA SER A 96 14.25 46.14 33.86
C SER A 96 15.35 47.19 33.83
N GLY A 97 16.44 46.92 34.55
CA GLY A 97 17.65 47.72 34.49
C GLY A 97 18.02 47.96 33.04
N THR A 98 18.36 49.20 32.73
CA THR A 98 19.03 49.64 31.51
C THR A 98 20.42 48.99 31.41
N LEU A 99 20.45 47.67 31.29
CA LEU A 99 21.58 46.95 30.72
C LEU A 99 21.40 47.07 29.21
N LYS A 100 22.04 48.11 28.64
CA LYS A 100 22.41 48.12 27.22
C LYS A 100 23.39 46.98 27.01
N ASP A 101 22.88 45.76 26.94
CA ASP A 101 23.63 44.59 26.54
C ASP A 101 23.10 44.20 25.17
N THR A 102 23.75 44.75 24.13
CA THR A 102 23.53 44.38 22.72
C THR A 102 23.80 42.90 22.45
N SER A 103 24.25 42.15 23.46
CA SER A 103 24.40 40.70 23.49
C SER A 103 23.07 39.94 23.69
N TYR A 104 22.10 40.50 24.43
CA TYR A 104 20.91 39.75 24.83
C TYR A 104 19.86 39.64 23.71
N GLN A 105 19.71 40.67 22.89
CA GLN A 105 18.73 40.64 21.79
C GLN A 105 19.09 39.57 20.75
N GLY A 106 20.38 39.39 20.44
CA GLY A 106 20.83 38.34 19.54
C GLY A 106 20.60 36.92 20.08
N GLN A 107 20.71 36.72 21.40
CA GLN A 107 20.39 35.43 22.03
C GLN A 107 18.88 35.16 22.01
N VAL A 108 18.05 36.17 22.27
CA VAL A 108 16.58 36.04 22.20
C VAL A 108 16.12 35.72 20.78
N ASP A 109 16.64 36.43 19.77
CA ASP A 109 16.30 36.16 18.37
C ASP A 109 16.75 34.75 17.93
N THR A 110 17.89 34.27 18.45
CA THR A 110 18.37 32.91 18.18
C THR A 110 17.48 31.85 18.83
N ILE A 111 17.03 32.07 20.07
CA ILE A 111 16.12 31.16 20.77
C ILE A 111 14.75 31.13 20.08
N LEU A 112 14.17 32.30 19.76
CA LEU A 112 12.90 32.41 19.06
C LEU A 112 12.94 31.73 17.69
N LYS A 113 14.04 31.90 16.94
CA LYS A 113 14.23 31.22 15.67
C LYS A 113 14.25 29.70 15.84
N LYS A 114 15.00 29.20 16.82
CA LYS A 114 15.09 27.76 17.10
C LYS A 114 13.75 27.16 17.53
N GLU A 115 12.98 27.86 18.35
CA GLU A 115 11.63 27.43 18.75
C GLU A 115 10.67 27.43 17.56
N ASN A 116 10.74 28.46 16.70
CA ASN A 116 9.93 28.53 15.49
C ASN A 116 10.27 27.41 14.50
N ASP A 117 11.56 27.10 14.31
CA ASP A 117 12.01 25.98 13.47
C ASP A 117 11.51 24.64 14.04
N THR A 118 11.57 24.46 15.36
CA THR A 118 11.05 23.25 16.05
C THR A 118 9.53 23.12 15.87
N LEU A 119 8.79 24.22 15.95
CA LEU A 119 7.35 24.27 15.71
C LEU A 119 7.00 23.94 14.25
N LEU A 120 7.79 24.43 13.29
CA LEU A 120 7.61 24.12 11.87
C LEU A 120 7.88 22.64 11.57
N GLU A 121 8.91 22.05 12.18
CA GLU A 121 9.18 20.61 12.08
C GLU A 121 8.04 19.77 12.68
N ALA A 122 7.56 20.13 13.88
CA ALA A 122 6.43 19.46 14.51
C ALA A 122 5.15 19.54 13.65
N LEU A 123 4.87 20.71 13.06
CA LEU A 123 3.73 20.92 12.16
C LEU A 123 3.87 20.09 10.87
N ALA A 124 5.09 19.91 10.35
CA ALA A 124 5.35 19.07 9.19
C ALA A 124 5.07 17.59 9.49
N VAL A 125 5.51 17.10 10.65
CA VAL A 125 5.23 15.73 11.11
C VAL A 125 3.74 15.51 11.31
N GLU A 126 3.02 16.47 11.92
CA GLU A 126 1.57 16.39 12.09
C GLU A 126 0.83 16.33 10.74
N LYS A 127 1.25 17.14 9.76
CA LYS A 127 0.70 17.09 8.40
C LYS A 127 0.92 15.73 7.74
N GLU A 128 2.10 15.13 7.90
CA GLU A 128 2.40 13.81 7.34
C GLU A 128 1.53 12.71 7.97
N ILE A 129 1.34 12.75 9.31
CA ILE A 129 0.45 11.84 10.02
C ILE A 129 -0.99 11.99 9.54
N ASN A 130 -1.48 13.23 9.38
CA ASN A 130 -2.83 13.48 8.87
C ASN A 130 -3.02 12.99 7.43
N ILE A 131 -2.02 13.12 6.57
CA ILE A 131 -2.06 12.55 5.21
C ILE A 131 -2.17 11.01 5.26
N LYS A 132 -1.37 10.35 6.10
CA LYS A 132 -1.41 8.90 6.29
C LYS A 132 -2.77 8.43 6.82
N LEU A 133 -3.31 9.13 7.82
CA LEU A 133 -4.61 8.80 8.41
C LEU A 133 -5.76 8.97 7.41
N ASN A 134 -5.76 10.05 6.62
CA ASN A 134 -6.75 10.27 5.58
C ASN A 134 -6.71 9.19 4.50
N PHE A 135 -5.51 8.75 4.09
CA PHE A 135 -5.35 7.65 3.15
C PHE A 135 -5.91 6.33 3.70
N GLU A 136 -5.69 6.04 4.99
CA GLU A 136 -6.25 4.85 5.65
C GLU A 136 -7.78 4.91 5.75
N ILE A 137 -8.34 6.09 6.05
CA ILE A 137 -9.79 6.33 6.02
C ILE A 137 -10.36 6.08 4.63
N GLU A 138 -9.72 6.57 3.56
CA GLU A 138 -10.15 6.32 2.18
C GLU A 138 -10.13 4.82 1.83
N CYS A 139 -9.08 4.10 2.22
CA CYS A 139 -8.96 2.64 2.01
C CYS A 139 -10.06 1.85 2.75
N LEU A 140 -10.33 2.21 4.00
CA LEU A 140 -11.39 1.59 4.80
C LEU A 140 -12.77 1.90 4.22
N THR A 141 -13.00 3.13 3.78
CA THR A 141 -14.26 3.55 3.16
C THR A 141 -14.54 2.73 1.89
N LYS A 142 -13.53 2.52 1.04
CA LYS A 142 -13.63 1.65 -0.14
C LYS A 142 -13.96 0.21 0.24
N SER A 143 -13.26 -0.34 1.23
CA SER A 143 -13.51 -1.72 1.71
C SER A 143 -14.93 -1.91 2.26
N VAL A 144 -15.48 -0.91 2.96
CA VAL A 144 -16.87 -0.95 3.45
C VAL A 144 -17.87 -0.97 2.31
N LYS A 145 -17.67 -0.13 1.28
CA LYS A 145 -18.54 -0.09 0.09
C LYS A 145 -18.58 -1.45 -0.62
N GLU A 146 -17.42 -2.07 -0.78
CA GLU A 146 -17.28 -3.39 -1.40
C GLU A 146 -17.98 -4.50 -0.60
N ILE A 147 -17.90 -4.45 0.74
CA ILE A 147 -18.63 -5.38 1.61
C ILE A 147 -20.15 -5.17 1.46
N GLN A 148 -20.60 -3.92 1.31
CA GLN A 148 -22.01 -3.62 1.08
C GLN A 148 -22.51 -4.17 -0.27
N GLU A 149 -21.73 -4.02 -1.34
CA GLU A 149 -22.05 -4.57 -2.67
C GLU A 149 -22.12 -6.10 -2.64
N ARG A 150 -21.13 -6.77 -2.02
CA ARG A 150 -21.15 -8.23 -1.86
C ARG A 150 -22.34 -8.71 -1.04
N ASN A 151 -22.73 -7.97 0.00
CA ASN A 151 -23.92 -8.28 0.79
C ASN A 151 -25.21 -8.14 -0.04
N ALA A 152 -25.29 -7.18 -0.97
CA ALA A 152 -26.43 -7.05 -1.87
C ALA A 152 -26.54 -8.26 -2.81
N LEU A 153 -25.44 -8.70 -3.42
CA LEU A 153 -25.41 -9.90 -4.28
C LEU A 153 -25.81 -11.17 -3.53
N LEU A 154 -25.32 -11.34 -2.29
CA LEU A 154 -25.73 -12.47 -1.44
C LEU A 154 -27.21 -12.42 -1.09
N GLN A 155 -27.82 -11.24 -0.96
CA GLN A 155 -29.27 -11.11 -0.75
C GLN A 155 -30.06 -11.55 -1.99
N GLU A 156 -29.59 -11.22 -3.20
CA GLU A 156 -30.19 -11.67 -4.46
C GLU A 156 -30.08 -13.18 -4.65
N GLU A 157 -28.90 -13.76 -4.41
CA GLU A 157 -28.69 -15.22 -4.48
C GLU A 157 -29.60 -15.96 -3.49
N ASN A 158 -29.72 -15.46 -2.26
CA ASN A 158 -30.63 -16.01 -1.27
C ASN A 158 -32.11 -15.92 -1.72
N ALA A 159 -32.50 -14.86 -2.42
CA ALA A 159 -33.84 -14.75 -3.00
C ALA A 159 -34.07 -15.78 -4.13
N HIS A 160 -33.07 -16.00 -4.98
CA HIS A 160 -33.11 -17.02 -6.04
C HIS A 160 -33.19 -18.45 -5.46
N LEU A 161 -32.40 -18.75 -4.42
CA LEU A 161 -32.45 -20.04 -3.72
C LEU A 161 -33.82 -20.30 -3.09
N LYS A 162 -34.43 -19.30 -2.44
CA LYS A 162 -35.80 -19.40 -1.90
C LYS A 162 -36.82 -19.71 -3.00
N THR A 163 -36.69 -19.09 -4.17
CA THR A 163 -37.56 -19.33 -5.33
C THR A 163 -37.38 -20.75 -5.86
N THR A 164 -36.14 -21.18 -6.04
CA THR A 164 -35.79 -22.55 -6.48
C THR A 164 -36.35 -23.60 -5.51
N GLN A 165 -36.21 -23.36 -4.20
CA GLN A 165 -36.75 -24.24 -3.16
C GLN A 165 -38.29 -24.34 -3.24
N ARG A 166 -38.98 -23.24 -3.58
CA ARG A 166 -40.43 -23.25 -3.81
C ARG A 166 -40.80 -24.09 -5.04
N CYS A 167 -40.10 -23.92 -6.16
CA CYS A 167 -40.33 -24.72 -7.38
C CYS A 167 -40.10 -26.22 -7.14
N LEU A 168 -39.05 -26.59 -6.40
CA LEU A 168 -38.77 -27.98 -6.03
C LEU A 168 -39.89 -28.58 -5.18
N LYS A 169 -40.46 -27.81 -4.24
CA LYS A 169 -41.61 -28.25 -3.44
C LYS A 169 -42.84 -28.51 -4.33
N CYS A 170 -43.17 -27.62 -5.25
CA CYS A 170 -44.26 -27.83 -6.21
C CYS A 170 -44.03 -29.09 -7.06
N ARG A 171 -42.81 -29.29 -7.58
CA ARG A 171 -42.47 -30.47 -8.38
C ARG A 171 -42.58 -31.77 -7.58
N GLN A 172 -42.16 -31.76 -6.32
CA GLN A 172 -42.32 -32.91 -5.41
C GLN A 172 -43.79 -33.25 -5.19
N GLU A 173 -44.66 -32.25 -5.10
CA GLU A 173 -46.11 -32.43 -4.94
C GLU A 173 -46.77 -32.99 -6.21
N ASP A 174 -46.36 -32.53 -7.40
CA ASP A 174 -46.80 -33.09 -8.68
C ASP A 174 -46.38 -34.55 -8.85
N LEU A 175 -45.13 -34.88 -8.50
CA LEU A 175 -44.63 -36.26 -8.54
C LEU A 175 -45.37 -37.18 -7.55
N ARG A 176 -45.83 -36.65 -6.41
CA ARG A 176 -46.69 -37.39 -5.48
C ARG A 176 -48.05 -37.67 -6.12
N LYS A 177 -48.71 -36.66 -6.70
CA LYS A 177 -50.00 -36.82 -7.42
C LYS A 177 -49.89 -37.81 -8.58
N GLU A 178 -48.82 -37.75 -9.37
CA GLU A 178 -48.58 -38.67 -10.48
C GLU A 178 -48.39 -40.11 -10.00
N ARG A 179 -47.66 -40.30 -8.89
CA ARG A 179 -47.48 -41.62 -8.27
C ARG A 179 -48.80 -42.20 -7.77
N ASP A 180 -49.65 -41.37 -7.17
CA ASP A 180 -50.96 -41.78 -6.68
C ASP A 180 -51.89 -42.13 -7.85
N SER A 181 -51.86 -41.36 -8.95
CA SER A 181 -52.57 -41.69 -10.19
C SER A 181 -52.09 -43.01 -10.80
N LYS A 182 -50.77 -43.22 -10.92
CA LYS A 182 -50.18 -44.47 -11.43
C LYS A 182 -50.49 -45.69 -10.57
N ARG A 183 -50.65 -45.52 -9.24
CA ARG A 183 -51.13 -46.60 -8.36
C ARG A 183 -52.55 -47.03 -8.70
N HIS A 184 -53.38 -46.12 -9.22
CA HIS A 184 -54.74 -46.45 -9.67
C HIS A 184 -54.74 -47.05 -11.10
N SER A 185 -53.75 -46.75 -11.94
CA SER A 185 -53.66 -47.25 -13.33
C SER A 185 -52.93 -48.59 -13.49
N LYS A 186 -52.01 -48.96 -12.58
CA LYS A 186 -51.20 -50.19 -12.66
C LYS A 186 -51.95 -51.50 -12.33
N SER A 187 -53.28 -51.49 -12.25
CA SER A 187 -54.07 -52.74 -12.23
C SER A 187 -54.18 -53.40 -13.61
N SER A 188 -53.66 -52.76 -14.67
CA SER A 188 -53.76 -53.28 -16.03
C SER A 188 -52.42 -53.12 -16.76
N ILE A 189 -51.94 -54.23 -17.32
CA ILE A 189 -51.07 -54.31 -18.51
C ILE A 189 -49.57 -54.63 -18.26
N SER A 190 -49.18 -55.67 -19.01
CA SER A 190 -48.00 -56.52 -18.99
C SER A 190 -46.91 -56.12 -20.01
N GLN A 191 -45.67 -56.41 -19.62
CA GLN A 191 -44.48 -56.87 -20.35
C GLN A 191 -44.31 -56.58 -21.87
N ASP A 192 -43.23 -55.88 -22.22
CA ASP A 192 -42.14 -56.29 -23.15
C ASP A 192 -41.19 -55.08 -23.39
N ASN A 193 -39.92 -55.11 -22.96
CA ASN A 193 -38.70 -55.68 -23.57
C ASN A 193 -37.79 -54.62 -24.27
N THR A 194 -36.59 -54.50 -23.68
CA THR A 194 -35.23 -54.11 -24.12
C THR A 194 -34.92 -54.16 -25.64
N LYS A 195 -33.96 -53.45 -26.27
CA LYS A 195 -32.58 -53.04 -25.86
C LYS A 195 -31.86 -52.25 -26.99
N ASP A 196 -30.79 -51.55 -26.58
CA ASP A 196 -29.50 -51.27 -27.26
C ASP A 196 -29.40 -50.45 -28.56
N LYS A 197 -28.45 -49.49 -28.55
CA LYS A 197 -27.36 -49.43 -29.53
C LYS A 197 -26.19 -48.52 -29.11
N THR A 198 -25.00 -49.05 -29.40
CA THR A 198 -23.61 -48.60 -29.17
C THR A 198 -23.14 -47.54 -30.18
N PHE A 199 -22.13 -46.74 -29.81
CA PHE A 199 -21.46 -45.71 -30.64
C PHE A 199 -19.95 -46.00 -30.78
N ILE A 200 -19.41 -45.69 -31.96
CA ILE A 200 -18.01 -45.91 -32.41
C ILE A 200 -17.29 -44.55 -32.45
N GLU A 201 -16.03 -44.52 -32.00
CA GLU A 201 -15.08 -43.40 -32.10
C GLU A 201 -14.20 -43.54 -33.36
N ASP A 202 -13.89 -42.42 -34.03
CA ASP A 202 -12.76 -42.26 -34.93
C ASP A 202 -12.06 -40.92 -34.62
N THR A 203 -10.75 -40.96 -34.44
CA THR A 203 -9.87 -39.80 -34.16
C THR A 203 -9.00 -39.50 -35.37
N GLU A 204 -9.09 -38.28 -35.91
CA GLU A 204 -8.14 -37.75 -36.89
C GLU A 204 -7.15 -36.78 -36.24
N ASP A 205 -5.89 -37.01 -36.62
CA ASP A 205 -4.67 -36.27 -36.29
C ASP A 205 -4.70 -34.87 -36.90
N THR A 206 -4.77 -33.83 -36.06
CA THR A 206 -4.66 -32.42 -36.45
C THR A 206 -3.61 -31.74 -35.59
N SER A 207 -2.62 -31.12 -36.25
CA SER A 207 -1.67 -30.21 -35.59
C SER A 207 -2.44 -29.15 -34.79
N PRO A 208 -2.02 -28.79 -33.56
CA PRO A 208 -2.84 -27.99 -32.66
C PRO A 208 -3.15 -26.62 -33.27
N GLU A 209 -4.40 -26.44 -33.70
CA GLU A 209 -4.95 -25.15 -34.11
C GLU A 209 -4.99 -24.22 -32.88
N PHE A 210 -4.32 -23.08 -32.95
CA PHE A 210 -4.35 -22.06 -31.91
C PHE A 210 -5.74 -21.41 -31.83
N VAL A 211 -6.38 -21.45 -30.67
CA VAL A 211 -7.71 -20.88 -30.45
C VAL A 211 -7.60 -19.50 -29.78
N CYS A 212 -8.27 -18.50 -30.34
CA CYS A 212 -8.38 -17.17 -29.76
C CYS A 212 -9.46 -17.16 -28.65
N GLU A 213 -9.07 -16.87 -27.41
CA GLU A 213 -9.94 -16.91 -26.22
C GLU A 213 -11.17 -15.99 -26.31
N LEU A 214 -11.06 -14.86 -27.00
CA LEU A 214 -12.16 -13.90 -27.20
C LEU A 214 -13.23 -14.37 -28.18
N THR A 215 -12.89 -15.29 -29.09
CA THR A 215 -13.81 -15.68 -30.18
C THR A 215 -14.17 -17.16 -30.18
N GLY A 216 -13.37 -18.03 -29.54
CA GLY A 216 -13.60 -19.48 -29.51
C GLY A 216 -13.52 -20.16 -30.88
N LEU A 217 -13.08 -19.45 -31.93
CA LEU A 217 -13.03 -19.96 -33.30
C LEU A 217 -11.60 -20.35 -33.69
N SER A 218 -11.40 -21.60 -34.11
CA SER A 218 -10.10 -22.09 -34.63
C SER A 218 -9.75 -21.56 -36.04
N LYS A 219 -10.72 -20.95 -36.73
CA LYS A 219 -10.60 -20.51 -38.13
C LYS A 219 -10.10 -19.07 -38.33
N ILE A 220 -9.83 -18.32 -37.27
CA ILE A 220 -9.15 -17.03 -37.41
C ILE A 220 -7.67 -17.33 -37.52
N LYS A 221 -7.04 -16.99 -38.65
CA LYS A 221 -5.58 -17.06 -38.83
C LYS A 221 -4.89 -16.11 -37.84
N CYS A 222 -4.72 -16.56 -36.61
CA CYS A 222 -3.80 -15.97 -35.66
C CYS A 222 -2.39 -16.17 -36.24
N VAL A 223 -1.84 -15.14 -36.88
CA VAL A 223 -0.42 -15.11 -37.27
C VAL A 223 0.47 -15.28 -36.03
N ASP A 224 1.72 -15.72 -36.19
CA ASP A 224 2.76 -15.87 -35.13
C ASP A 224 2.98 -14.61 -34.25
N LYS A 225 2.31 -13.50 -34.56
CA LYS A 225 2.32 -12.23 -33.82
C LYS A 225 0.98 -11.90 -33.17
N CYS A 226 0.05 -12.85 -33.10
CA CYS A 226 -1.26 -12.62 -32.50
C CYS A 226 -1.12 -12.28 -31.02
N LEU A 227 -1.83 -11.24 -30.57
CA LEU A 227 -1.83 -10.74 -29.19
C LEU A 227 -2.39 -11.75 -28.18
N HIS A 228 -2.97 -12.86 -28.64
CA HIS A 228 -3.73 -13.82 -27.84
C HIS A 228 -2.98 -15.12 -27.50
N ILE A 229 -1.67 -15.23 -27.80
CA ILE A 229 -0.84 -16.36 -27.34
C ILE A 229 -0.52 -16.14 -25.86
N ILE A 230 -1.17 -16.91 -24.98
CA ILE A 230 -1.04 -16.80 -23.52
C ILE A 230 0.35 -17.29 -23.07
N GLY A 231 1.03 -16.50 -22.23
CA GLY A 231 2.10 -16.94 -21.33
C GLY A 231 3.51 -17.17 -21.90
N GLN A 232 3.75 -17.02 -23.22
CA GLN A 232 5.11 -17.18 -23.79
C GLN A 232 5.93 -15.88 -23.85
N HIS A 233 5.34 -14.74 -23.48
CA HIS A 233 5.95 -13.43 -23.69
C HIS A 233 6.72 -12.90 -22.48
N GLU A 234 6.54 -13.50 -21.30
CA GLU A 234 6.93 -12.88 -20.03
C GLU A 234 8.10 -13.57 -19.31
N HIS A 235 8.58 -14.70 -19.84
CA HIS A 235 9.76 -15.38 -19.32
C HIS A 235 10.82 -15.62 -20.39
N GLN A 236 12.07 -15.64 -19.96
CA GLN A 236 13.23 -16.04 -20.76
C GLN A 236 13.85 -17.29 -20.15
N ILE A 237 14.05 -18.33 -20.96
CA ILE A 237 14.79 -19.53 -20.56
C ILE A 237 16.24 -19.38 -21.03
N THR A 238 17.20 -19.73 -20.19
CA THR A 238 18.62 -19.76 -20.52
C THR A 238 19.23 -21.10 -20.13
N LYS A 239 19.98 -21.71 -21.05
CA LYS A 239 20.65 -23.01 -20.79
C LYS A 239 21.96 -22.83 -20.03
N ASN A 240 22.68 -21.73 -20.25
CA ASN A 240 23.94 -21.44 -19.56
C ASN A 240 23.79 -20.42 -18.43
N GLY A 241 22.57 -20.20 -17.93
CA GLY A 241 22.29 -19.22 -16.89
C GLY A 241 22.43 -17.78 -17.36
N GLU A 242 22.96 -16.90 -16.50
CA GLU A 242 22.95 -15.45 -16.74
C GLU A 242 23.84 -14.99 -17.91
N THR A 243 24.82 -15.80 -18.31
CA THR A 243 25.75 -15.47 -19.42
C THR A 243 25.02 -15.38 -20.77
N ASP A 244 23.92 -16.11 -20.94
CA ASP A 244 23.14 -16.12 -22.17
C ASP A 244 22.16 -14.93 -22.27
N LEU A 245 21.92 -14.18 -21.19
CA LEU A 245 20.86 -13.14 -21.18
C LEU A 245 21.14 -12.02 -22.19
N GLN A 246 22.40 -11.58 -22.31
CA GLN A 246 22.80 -10.57 -23.28
C GLN A 246 22.67 -11.08 -24.72
N MET A 247 22.97 -12.36 -24.95
CA MET A 247 22.75 -13.00 -26.24
C MET A 247 21.26 -13.10 -26.58
N CYS A 248 20.43 -13.48 -25.61
CA CYS A 248 18.98 -13.53 -25.76
C CYS A 248 18.41 -12.15 -26.12
N LYS A 249 18.89 -11.08 -25.46
CA LYS A 249 18.54 -9.69 -25.78
C LYS A 249 18.97 -9.31 -27.21
N ALA A 250 20.19 -9.65 -27.62
CA ALA A 250 20.73 -9.33 -28.94
C ALA A 250 20.03 -10.07 -30.09
N LEU A 251 19.60 -11.31 -29.85
CA LEU A 251 18.93 -12.17 -30.83
C LEU A 251 17.40 -12.06 -30.79
N CYS A 252 16.85 -11.23 -29.89
CA CYS A 252 15.42 -11.15 -29.70
C CYS A 252 14.73 -10.54 -30.92
N THR A 253 13.80 -11.31 -31.50
CA THR A 253 12.94 -10.87 -32.60
C THR A 253 11.61 -10.27 -32.12
N LYS A 254 11.31 -10.37 -30.82
CA LYS A 254 10.12 -9.75 -30.20
C LYS A 254 10.33 -8.23 -30.16
N ASN A 255 9.47 -7.48 -30.84
CA ASN A 255 9.57 -6.03 -31.03
C ASN A 255 10.90 -5.64 -31.71
N PRO A 256 10.99 -5.73 -33.05
CA PRO A 256 12.26 -5.76 -33.78
C PRO A 256 13.20 -4.63 -33.32
N GLY A 257 14.26 -5.04 -32.61
CA GLY A 257 15.34 -4.18 -32.13
C GLY A 257 15.17 -3.57 -30.73
N HIS A 258 14.09 -3.87 -29.98
CA HIS A 258 13.84 -3.27 -28.66
C HIS A 258 13.92 -1.72 -28.68
N VAL A 259 13.63 -1.10 -29.83
CA VAL A 259 14.00 0.29 -30.13
C VAL A 259 13.37 1.33 -29.22
N ASN A 260 12.25 0.98 -28.56
CA ASN A 260 11.51 1.87 -27.68
C ASN A 260 11.78 1.61 -26.19
N PHE A 261 12.72 0.72 -25.85
CA PHE A 261 13.14 0.53 -24.48
C PHE A 261 14.18 1.57 -24.08
N VAL A 262 13.91 2.26 -22.97
CA VAL A 262 14.82 3.21 -22.36
C VAL A 262 15.35 2.60 -21.08
N GLU A 263 16.68 2.54 -20.92
CA GLU A 263 17.30 2.11 -19.67
C GLU A 263 16.86 3.06 -18.54
N LEU A 264 16.55 2.52 -17.35
CA LEU A 264 15.94 3.30 -16.28
C LEU A 264 16.79 4.52 -15.85
N ASP A 265 18.10 4.35 -15.79
CA ASP A 265 19.08 5.38 -15.44
C ASP A 265 19.11 6.52 -16.47
N LYS A 266 18.87 6.19 -17.74
CA LYS A 266 18.77 7.14 -18.86
C LYS A 266 17.39 7.76 -18.98
N PHE A 267 16.35 7.18 -18.37
CA PHE A 267 14.99 7.69 -18.46
C PHE A 267 14.86 9.11 -17.86
N GLY A 268 14.21 10.00 -18.61
CA GLY A 268 14.20 11.44 -18.38
C GLY A 268 13.13 12.15 -19.22
N LEU A 269 12.98 13.46 -19.03
CA LEU A 269 11.90 14.28 -19.60
C LEU A 269 11.76 14.14 -21.13
N GLN A 270 12.90 14.05 -21.83
CA GLN A 270 12.96 13.92 -23.28
C GLN A 270 12.35 12.63 -23.84
N HIS A 271 12.19 11.61 -22.99
CA HIS A 271 11.58 10.34 -23.38
C HIS A 271 10.06 10.38 -23.30
N LEU A 272 9.48 11.32 -22.54
CA LEU A 272 8.03 11.42 -22.38
C LEU A 272 7.39 12.04 -23.64
N PRO A 273 6.19 11.56 -24.06
CA PRO A 273 5.47 12.16 -25.17
C PRO A 273 5.03 13.59 -24.86
N ASP A 274 4.72 14.34 -25.91
CA ASP A 274 4.16 15.68 -25.78
C ASP A 274 2.85 15.65 -24.96
N GLY A 275 2.64 16.65 -24.12
CA GLY A 275 1.55 16.68 -23.13
C GLY A 275 1.86 15.96 -21.81
N TYR A 276 2.89 15.10 -21.78
CA TYR A 276 3.34 14.39 -20.58
C TYR A 276 4.76 14.76 -20.14
N LYS A 277 5.41 15.72 -20.81
CA LYS A 277 6.73 16.24 -20.46
C LYS A 277 6.67 17.05 -19.15
N ASP A 278 6.47 16.35 -18.05
CA ASP A 278 6.45 16.86 -16.69
C ASP A 278 7.47 16.10 -15.83
N ILE A 279 8.22 16.83 -14.99
CA ILE A 279 9.21 16.22 -14.09
C ILE A 279 8.57 15.26 -13.09
N GLN A 280 7.35 15.54 -12.63
CA GLN A 280 6.60 14.69 -11.72
C GLN A 280 6.23 13.36 -12.37
N MET A 281 6.06 13.35 -13.70
CA MET A 281 5.80 12.11 -14.42
C MET A 281 7.07 11.26 -14.55
N VAL A 282 8.24 11.88 -14.73
CA VAL A 282 9.54 11.18 -14.64
C VAL A 282 9.75 10.59 -13.25
N GLU A 283 9.51 11.38 -12.20
CA GLU A 283 9.57 10.94 -10.80
C GLU A 283 8.62 9.77 -10.54
N TYR A 284 7.41 9.82 -11.09
CA TYR A 284 6.43 8.74 -10.94
C TYR A 284 6.90 7.44 -11.58
N VAL A 285 7.38 7.47 -12.83
CA VAL A 285 7.92 6.27 -13.48
C VAL A 285 9.09 5.69 -12.70
N LYS A 286 10.01 6.54 -12.20
CA LYS A 286 11.15 6.08 -11.38
C LYS A 286 10.72 5.53 -10.02
N ALA A 287 9.72 6.13 -9.38
CA ALA A 287 9.14 5.61 -8.15
C ALA A 287 8.53 4.23 -8.38
N VAL A 288 7.72 4.05 -9.44
CA VAL A 288 7.16 2.75 -9.84
C VAL A 288 8.26 1.74 -10.14
N ALA A 289 9.31 2.14 -10.86
CA ALA A 289 10.43 1.28 -11.17
C ALA A 289 11.13 0.73 -9.92
N GLY A 290 11.12 1.47 -8.81
CA GLY A 290 11.61 1.02 -7.52
C GLY A 290 10.94 -0.24 -6.96
N PHE A 291 9.70 -0.49 -7.35
CA PHE A 291 8.91 -1.66 -6.94
C PHE A 291 9.04 -2.84 -7.91
N VAL A 292 9.63 -2.64 -9.08
CA VAL A 292 9.84 -3.70 -10.06
C VAL A 292 11.10 -4.48 -9.71
N VAL A 293 10.95 -5.81 -9.68
CA VAL A 293 11.98 -6.76 -9.27
C VAL A 293 12.25 -7.77 -10.37
N LYS A 294 13.49 -8.28 -10.43
CA LYS A 294 13.85 -9.42 -11.27
C LYS A 294 13.49 -10.70 -10.53
N VAL A 295 12.75 -11.58 -11.18
CA VAL A 295 12.37 -12.89 -10.65
C VAL A 295 13.17 -13.95 -11.41
N SER A 296 13.83 -14.85 -10.68
CA SER A 296 14.66 -15.92 -11.22
C SER A 296 14.23 -17.26 -10.65
N VAL A 297 13.85 -18.19 -11.53
CA VAL A 297 13.35 -19.54 -11.19
C VAL A 297 14.29 -20.58 -11.79
N THR A 298 14.83 -21.48 -10.98
CA THR A 298 15.84 -22.46 -11.43
C THR A 298 15.28 -23.87 -11.67
N LYS A 299 13.96 -24.04 -11.55
CA LYS A 299 13.30 -25.32 -11.73
C LYS A 299 11.96 -25.17 -12.42
N THR A 300 11.66 -26.07 -13.34
CA THR A 300 10.32 -26.24 -13.91
C THR A 300 9.60 -27.35 -13.16
N SER A 301 8.41 -27.07 -12.65
CA SER A 301 7.62 -28.05 -11.90
C SER A 301 7.33 -29.28 -12.76
N PRO A 302 7.40 -30.51 -12.21
CA PRO A 302 6.93 -31.71 -12.89
C PRO A 302 5.39 -31.73 -13.06
N TYR A 303 4.68 -30.84 -12.37
CA TYR A 303 3.21 -30.80 -12.29
C TYR A 303 2.57 -29.76 -13.21
N ARG A 304 3.32 -29.05 -14.06
CA ARG A 304 2.73 -28.16 -15.06
C ARG A 304 1.72 -28.96 -15.92
N PRO A 305 0.49 -28.47 -16.13
CA PRO A 305 -0.52 -29.17 -16.90
C PRO A 305 -0.15 -29.15 -18.39
N MET A 306 -0.71 -30.08 -19.17
CA MET A 306 -0.52 -30.07 -20.62
C MET A 306 -1.17 -28.86 -21.28
N PHE A 307 -2.33 -28.45 -20.78
CA PHE A 307 -3.12 -27.36 -21.32
C PHE A 307 -3.50 -26.36 -20.22
N TRP A 308 -3.80 -25.12 -20.61
CA TRP A 308 -4.47 -24.18 -19.72
C TRP A 308 -5.84 -24.73 -19.27
N PRO A 309 -6.29 -24.44 -18.02
CA PRO A 309 -7.59 -24.87 -17.53
C PRO A 309 -8.71 -24.54 -18.52
N ASP A 310 -9.62 -25.50 -18.73
CA ASP A 310 -10.79 -25.36 -19.60
C ASP A 310 -10.48 -25.03 -21.08
N SER A 311 -9.26 -25.34 -21.55
CA SER A 311 -8.84 -25.11 -22.94
C SER A 311 -8.03 -26.28 -23.50
N GLN A 312 -7.75 -26.23 -24.81
CA GLN A 312 -6.77 -27.09 -25.49
C GLN A 312 -5.46 -26.35 -25.79
N ILE A 313 -5.25 -25.17 -25.20
CA ILE A 313 -4.07 -24.35 -25.44
C ILE A 313 -2.92 -24.90 -24.60
N PRO A 314 -1.77 -25.27 -25.19
CA PRO A 314 -0.64 -25.83 -24.44
C PRO A 314 -0.17 -24.89 -23.33
N TYR A 315 0.07 -25.44 -22.14
CA TYR A 315 0.60 -24.66 -21.02
C TYR A 315 2.10 -24.40 -21.24
N PRO A 316 2.60 -23.16 -21.00
CA PRO A 316 4.00 -22.86 -21.19
C PRO A 316 4.90 -23.80 -20.37
N LEU A 317 5.98 -24.27 -21.00
CA LEU A 317 7.01 -25.10 -20.38
C LEU A 317 6.57 -26.51 -19.97
N TYR A 318 5.44 -26.99 -20.51
CA TYR A 318 5.04 -28.38 -20.32
C TYR A 318 6.15 -29.34 -20.77
N ASP A 319 6.69 -29.24 -21.98
CA ASP A 319 7.65 -30.25 -22.49
C ASP A 319 9.00 -30.28 -21.75
N VAL A 320 9.29 -29.27 -20.93
CA VAL A 320 10.52 -29.16 -20.13
C VAL A 320 10.27 -29.32 -18.63
N ARG A 321 9.15 -29.94 -18.24
CA ARG A 321 8.83 -30.29 -16.86
C ARG A 321 9.97 -31.05 -16.18
N GLY A 322 10.28 -30.68 -14.94
CA GLY A 322 11.35 -31.28 -14.14
C GLY A 322 12.77 -30.83 -14.50
N GLN A 323 12.96 -30.06 -15.59
CA GLN A 323 14.27 -29.51 -15.94
C GLN A 323 14.66 -28.35 -14.99
N SER A 324 15.97 -28.06 -14.96
CA SER A 324 16.58 -27.06 -14.07
C SER A 324 17.19 -25.88 -14.82
N ASP A 325 16.63 -25.54 -15.99
CA ASP A 325 17.04 -24.34 -16.71
C ASP A 325 16.66 -23.08 -15.94
N LEU A 326 17.55 -22.08 -15.97
CA LEU A 326 17.26 -20.78 -15.39
C LEU A 326 16.20 -20.07 -16.23
N ARG A 327 15.16 -19.61 -15.56
CA ARG A 327 14.08 -18.79 -16.13
C ARG A 327 14.04 -17.46 -15.43
N THR A 328 13.96 -16.38 -16.19
CA THR A 328 13.88 -15.02 -15.64
C THR A 328 12.64 -14.31 -16.12
N GLY A 329 12.13 -13.41 -15.28
CA GLY A 329 11.01 -12.54 -15.59
C GLY A 329 10.95 -11.34 -14.64
N SER A 330 9.80 -10.66 -14.66
CA SER A 330 9.57 -9.48 -13.81
C SER A 330 8.53 -9.76 -12.74
N GLY A 331 8.67 -9.10 -11.60
CA GLY A 331 7.66 -9.04 -10.56
C GLY A 331 7.49 -7.61 -10.05
N VAL A 332 6.44 -7.39 -9.27
CA VAL A 332 6.10 -6.08 -8.68
C VAL A 332 5.86 -6.26 -7.20
N ILE A 333 6.57 -5.48 -6.38
CA ILE A 333 6.27 -5.36 -4.97
C ILE A 333 4.97 -4.57 -4.82
N TYR A 334 3.97 -5.16 -4.16
CA TYR A 334 2.69 -4.50 -3.87
C TYR A 334 2.49 -4.21 -2.37
N GLY A 335 3.41 -4.68 -1.52
CA GLY A 335 3.39 -4.38 -0.09
C GLY A 335 4.73 -4.67 0.58
N VAL A 336 5.08 -3.81 1.55
CA VAL A 336 6.24 -4.00 2.43
C VAL A 336 5.79 -3.65 3.86
N GLU A 337 5.97 -4.58 4.78
CA GLU A 337 5.59 -4.41 6.18
C GLU A 337 6.80 -4.55 7.10
N LYS A 338 7.15 -3.46 7.79
CA LYS A 338 8.06 -3.50 8.93
C LYS A 338 7.36 -4.12 10.12
N CYS A 339 7.95 -5.17 10.66
CA CYS A 339 7.57 -5.71 11.95
C CYS A 339 8.63 -5.33 12.99
N SER A 340 8.22 -4.59 14.02
CA SER A 340 9.03 -4.21 15.16
C SER A 340 8.23 -4.32 16.47
N ASP A 341 8.91 -4.37 17.61
CA ASP A 341 8.27 -4.37 18.94
C ASP A 341 7.32 -3.17 19.14
N THR A 342 7.55 -2.04 18.46
CA THR A 342 6.71 -0.83 18.54
C THR A 342 5.41 -0.94 17.75
N VAL A 343 5.42 -1.61 16.59
CA VAL A 343 4.25 -1.72 15.69
C VAL A 343 3.46 -3.00 15.97
N HIS A 344 4.16 -4.08 16.28
CA HIS A 344 3.60 -5.40 16.53
C HIS A 344 4.26 -6.02 17.76
N PRO A 345 3.88 -5.55 18.97
CA PRO A 345 4.43 -6.10 20.20
C PRO A 345 4.26 -7.62 20.21
N PHE A 346 5.33 -8.32 20.60
CA PHE A 346 5.40 -9.78 20.70
C PHE A 346 5.51 -10.58 19.38
N LYS A 347 5.52 -9.95 18.19
CA LYS A 347 5.75 -10.68 16.93
C LYS A 347 7.24 -10.89 16.65
N LYS A 348 7.75 -12.06 17.04
CA LYS A 348 9.08 -12.55 16.62
C LYS A 348 9.13 -12.82 15.12
N CYS A 349 10.31 -12.65 14.50
CA CYS A 349 10.51 -12.98 13.10
C CYS A 349 10.16 -14.46 12.81
N PRO A 350 9.31 -14.76 11.80
CA PRO A 350 8.87 -16.12 11.54
C PRO A 350 9.85 -16.93 10.67
N CYS A 351 11.02 -16.38 10.34
CA CYS A 351 12.03 -17.10 9.57
C CYS A 351 12.60 -18.28 10.37
N TYR A 352 13.02 -19.34 9.67
CA TYR A 352 13.51 -20.57 10.32
C TYR A 352 14.65 -20.29 11.32
N LYS A 353 15.61 -19.41 10.97
CA LYS A 353 16.71 -19.04 11.86
C LYS A 353 16.22 -18.44 13.17
N CYS A 354 15.22 -17.55 13.13
CA CYS A 354 14.66 -16.93 14.33
C CYS A 354 13.74 -17.89 15.10
N LYS A 355 13.06 -18.82 14.44
CA LYS A 355 12.23 -19.84 15.10
C LYS A 355 13.02 -20.75 16.04
N ILE A 356 14.27 -21.06 15.70
CA ILE A 356 15.16 -21.93 16.49
C ILE A 356 16.17 -21.15 17.35
N SER A 357 16.22 -19.83 17.25
CA SER A 357 17.14 -18.98 18.00
C SER A 357 16.53 -18.61 19.36
N ASP A 358 17.33 -18.67 20.42
CA ASP A 358 16.97 -18.10 21.72
C ASP A 358 16.85 -16.56 21.67
N GLU A 359 17.52 -15.95 20.69
CA GLU A 359 17.49 -14.52 20.40
C GLU A 359 16.87 -14.27 19.00
N PRO A 360 15.55 -14.40 18.84
CA PRO A 360 14.88 -14.11 17.58
C PRO A 360 14.96 -12.61 17.27
N SER A 361 15.11 -12.26 15.98
CA SER A 361 15.10 -10.84 15.59
C SER A 361 13.73 -10.22 15.87
N LYS A 362 13.78 -9.10 16.58
CA LYS A 362 12.63 -8.25 16.90
C LYS A 362 12.26 -7.29 15.77
N ILE A 363 13.17 -7.08 14.82
CA ILE A 363 12.96 -6.25 13.64
C ILE A 363 13.10 -7.14 12.40
N TRP A 364 12.07 -7.15 11.56
CA TRP A 364 12.04 -7.92 10.33
C TRP A 364 11.04 -7.32 9.33
N TRP A 365 11.12 -7.73 8.08
CA TRP A 365 10.29 -7.24 6.99
C TRP A 365 9.53 -8.40 6.35
N LYS A 366 8.27 -8.14 6.01
CA LYS A 366 7.47 -8.98 5.11
C LYS A 366 7.30 -8.24 3.78
N ILE A 367 7.62 -8.90 2.67
CA ILE A 367 7.66 -8.30 1.34
C ILE A 367 6.74 -9.12 0.46
N TYR A 368 5.75 -8.46 -0.14
CA TYR A 368 4.75 -9.09 -0.99
C TYR A 368 5.00 -8.71 -2.44
N ILE A 369 5.20 -9.72 -3.28
CA ILE A 369 5.54 -9.58 -4.69
C ILE A 369 4.49 -10.30 -5.52
N ASN A 370 4.01 -9.66 -6.58
CA ASN A 370 3.19 -10.31 -7.59
C ASN A 370 4.03 -10.55 -8.84
N THR A 371 3.88 -11.72 -9.45
CA THR A 371 4.43 -12.07 -10.75
C THR A 371 3.41 -12.92 -11.50
N VAL A 372 3.78 -13.44 -12.67
CA VAL A 372 2.87 -14.24 -13.48
C VAL A 372 2.95 -15.73 -13.14
N ALA A 373 1.81 -16.42 -13.14
CA ALA A 373 1.74 -17.85 -12.81
C ALA A 373 2.43 -18.71 -13.88
N ASN A 374 2.51 -18.22 -15.11
CA ASN A 374 3.31 -18.86 -16.16
C ASN A 374 4.82 -18.88 -15.82
N LEU A 375 5.33 -17.93 -15.03
CA LEU A 375 6.72 -17.87 -14.57
C LEU A 375 6.92 -18.74 -13.33
N VAL A 376 6.05 -18.59 -12.31
CA VAL A 376 6.06 -19.40 -11.09
C VAL A 376 4.73 -20.15 -10.97
N PHE A 377 4.73 -21.43 -11.36
CA PHE A 377 3.49 -22.21 -11.52
C PHE A 377 2.94 -22.78 -10.21
N ASP A 378 3.80 -23.26 -9.33
CA ASP A 378 3.39 -23.95 -8.10
C ASP A 378 4.41 -23.74 -6.96
N TYR A 379 4.14 -24.36 -5.81
CA TYR A 379 5.05 -24.32 -4.67
C TYR A 379 6.45 -24.88 -4.97
N ALA A 380 6.56 -25.87 -5.86
CA ALA A 380 7.84 -26.47 -6.19
C ALA A 380 8.73 -25.50 -6.95
N GLU A 381 8.16 -24.69 -7.85
CA GLU A 381 8.88 -23.58 -8.50
C GLU A 381 9.12 -22.41 -7.56
N ALA A 382 8.12 -22.04 -6.74
CA ALA A 382 8.21 -20.92 -5.81
C ALA A 382 9.35 -21.10 -4.79
N ARG A 383 9.60 -22.34 -4.36
CA ARG A 383 10.74 -22.68 -3.48
C ARG A 383 12.11 -22.51 -4.14
N GLU A 384 12.18 -22.68 -5.45
CA GLU A 384 13.38 -22.52 -6.28
C GLU A 384 13.41 -21.13 -6.94
N THR A 385 12.61 -20.19 -6.42
CA THR A 385 12.53 -18.82 -6.91
C THR A 385 13.31 -17.86 -6.02
N SER A 386 14.18 -17.07 -6.64
CA SER A 386 14.85 -15.93 -6.04
C SER A 386 14.36 -14.63 -6.65
N VAL A 387 14.37 -13.57 -5.85
CA VAL A 387 13.99 -12.22 -6.28
C VAL A 387 15.13 -11.25 -6.03
N THR A 388 15.50 -10.50 -7.06
CA THR A 388 16.55 -9.48 -7.00
C THR A 388 15.93 -8.08 -7.05
N LEU A 389 16.12 -7.35 -5.96
CA LEU A 389 15.70 -5.96 -5.79
C LEU A 389 16.76 -5.01 -6.37
N PHE A 390 16.32 -3.85 -6.85
CA PHE A 390 17.19 -2.74 -7.29
C PHE A 390 18.16 -3.07 -8.44
N TYR A 391 17.81 -4.02 -9.32
CA TYR A 391 18.63 -4.36 -10.49
C TYR A 391 18.42 -3.38 -11.66
N ASP A 392 18.73 -2.10 -11.45
CA ASP A 392 18.37 -1.03 -12.38
C ASP A 392 19.29 -0.99 -13.61
N TYR A 393 20.57 -1.25 -13.42
CA TYR A 393 21.64 -1.26 -14.44
C TYR A 393 22.70 -2.32 -14.12
N GLU A 394 23.64 -2.53 -15.04
CA GLU A 394 24.71 -3.51 -14.88
C GLU A 394 25.61 -3.11 -13.70
N ASN A 395 25.83 -4.02 -12.75
CA ASN A 395 26.53 -3.77 -11.49
C ASN A 395 25.77 -2.88 -10.47
N SER A 396 24.44 -2.76 -10.58
CA SER A 396 23.65 -2.14 -9.51
C SER A 396 23.89 -2.81 -8.15
N PRO A 397 23.84 -2.04 -7.04
CA PRO A 397 23.80 -2.62 -5.71
C PRO A 397 22.47 -3.33 -5.50
N THR A 398 22.46 -4.65 -5.69
CA THR A 398 21.24 -5.46 -5.58
C THR A 398 21.05 -6.11 -4.22
N VAL A 399 19.79 -6.38 -3.86
CA VAL A 399 19.46 -7.24 -2.71
C VAL A 399 18.70 -8.46 -3.20
N THR A 400 19.21 -9.65 -2.87
CA THR A 400 18.57 -10.90 -3.30
C THR A 400 17.81 -11.58 -2.16
N LEU A 401 16.57 -12.00 -2.43
CA LEU A 401 15.69 -12.73 -1.54
C LEU A 401 15.55 -14.18 -2.04
N ASN A 402 16.12 -15.14 -1.33
CA ASN A 402 16.25 -16.54 -1.79
C ASN A 402 15.32 -17.53 -1.07
N LYS A 403 14.57 -17.09 -0.07
CA LYS A 403 13.75 -17.97 0.77
C LYS A 403 12.33 -17.42 0.85
N ILE A 404 11.46 -18.03 0.05
CA ILE A 404 10.03 -17.73 0.11
C ILE A 404 9.46 -18.18 1.46
N PHE A 405 8.56 -17.38 1.99
CA PHE A 405 7.82 -17.64 3.21
C PHE A 405 6.44 -18.25 2.91
N ASP A 406 5.76 -17.71 1.90
CA ASP A 406 4.42 -18.13 1.48
C ASP A 406 4.20 -17.84 -0.01
N HIS A 407 3.22 -18.48 -0.63
CA HIS A 407 2.82 -18.25 -2.01
C HIS A 407 1.32 -18.43 -2.22
N SER A 408 0.76 -17.73 -3.20
CA SER A 408 -0.62 -17.89 -3.66
C SER A 408 -0.65 -17.90 -5.19
N LEU A 409 -1.63 -18.59 -5.76
CA LEU A 409 -1.80 -18.74 -7.21
C LEU A 409 -3.25 -18.44 -7.59
N GLU A 410 -3.43 -17.64 -8.63
CA GLU A 410 -4.72 -17.36 -9.25
C GLU A 410 -4.59 -17.61 -10.76
N PHE A 411 -4.98 -18.80 -11.19
CA PHE A 411 -4.80 -19.24 -12.58
C PHE A 411 -5.62 -18.41 -13.57
N LYS A 412 -6.81 -17.94 -13.19
CA LYS A 412 -7.68 -17.15 -14.07
C LYS A 412 -7.07 -15.80 -14.44
N GLU A 413 -6.24 -15.26 -13.56
CA GLU A 413 -5.58 -13.98 -13.74
C GLU A 413 -4.11 -14.12 -14.18
N ASP A 414 -3.64 -15.36 -14.40
CA ASP A 414 -2.21 -15.68 -14.61
C ASP A 414 -1.31 -15.00 -13.57
N SER A 415 -1.73 -15.02 -12.30
CA SER A 415 -1.08 -14.26 -11.22
C SER A 415 -0.53 -15.20 -10.15
N CYS A 416 0.69 -14.91 -9.68
CA CYS A 416 1.35 -15.59 -8.58
C CYS A 416 1.84 -14.60 -7.54
N GLY A 417 1.28 -14.71 -6.33
CA GLY A 417 1.74 -13.97 -5.15
C GLY A 417 2.88 -14.70 -4.47
N LEU A 418 3.97 -14.00 -4.18
CA LEU A 418 5.13 -14.47 -3.45
C LEU A 418 5.33 -13.62 -2.21
N VAL A 419 5.53 -14.25 -1.06
CA VAL A 419 5.81 -13.58 0.20
C VAL A 419 7.21 -13.92 0.66
N TYR A 420 8.03 -12.91 0.90
CA TYR A 420 9.37 -13.07 1.46
C TYR A 420 9.44 -12.47 2.87
N VAL A 421 10.25 -13.08 3.72
CA VAL A 421 10.56 -12.59 5.06
C VAL A 421 12.05 -12.43 5.22
N SER A 422 12.49 -11.26 5.70
CA SER A 422 13.90 -11.00 6.00
C SER A 422 14.07 -10.34 7.36
N CYS A 423 15.00 -10.84 8.15
CA CYS A 423 15.51 -10.18 9.36
C CYS A 423 17.02 -9.95 9.27
N ASP A 424 17.57 -10.06 8.06
CA ASP A 424 19.00 -9.95 7.79
C ASP A 424 19.47 -8.51 8.03
N ARG A 425 20.56 -8.33 8.78
CA ARG A 425 21.07 -7.01 9.15
C ARG A 425 21.56 -6.25 7.91
N ASP A 426 22.18 -6.94 6.97
CA ASP A 426 22.77 -6.34 5.78
C ASP A 426 21.72 -5.87 4.78
N LYS A 427 20.47 -6.33 4.94
CA LYS A 427 19.32 -5.94 4.10
C LYS A 427 18.46 -4.86 4.74
N ARG A 428 18.74 -4.44 5.98
CA ARG A 428 17.86 -3.50 6.72
C ARG A 428 17.71 -2.17 6.04
N GLU A 429 18.82 -1.56 5.62
CA GLU A 429 18.79 -0.23 4.99
C GLU A 429 18.05 -0.29 3.65
N PRO A 430 18.37 -1.20 2.69
CA PRO A 430 17.59 -1.31 1.46
C PRO A 430 16.10 -1.58 1.67
N LEU A 431 15.73 -2.41 2.66
CA LEU A 431 14.32 -2.71 2.94
C LEU A 431 13.58 -1.54 3.61
N THR A 432 14.26 -0.78 4.47
CA THR A 432 13.72 0.49 5.01
C THR A 432 13.49 1.49 3.89
N ARG A 433 14.41 1.55 2.93
CA ARG A 433 14.26 2.39 1.73
C ARG A 433 13.03 2.02 0.91
N LEU A 434 12.67 0.74 0.77
CA LEU A 434 11.42 0.34 0.09
C LEU A 434 10.15 0.86 0.80
N GLU A 435 10.16 0.92 2.12
CA GLU A 435 9.03 1.45 2.90
C GLU A 435 8.88 2.96 2.68
N GLU A 436 10.00 3.68 2.72
CA GLU A 436 10.05 5.11 2.42
C GLU A 436 9.60 5.38 0.97
N MET A 437 10.06 4.56 0.02
CA MET A 437 9.65 4.63 -1.38
C MET A 437 8.15 4.38 -1.57
N SER A 438 7.51 3.60 -0.68
CA SER A 438 6.06 3.36 -0.75
C SER A 438 5.28 4.63 -0.39
N SER A 439 5.75 5.35 0.63
CA SER A 439 5.21 6.66 1.01
C SER A 439 5.46 7.71 -0.09
N TYR A 440 6.66 7.70 -0.68
CA TYR A 440 7.01 8.59 -1.79
C TYR A 440 6.16 8.31 -3.04
N LEU A 441 5.95 7.05 -3.40
CA LEU A 441 5.11 6.67 -4.54
C LEU A 441 3.68 7.19 -4.37
N ALA A 442 3.10 7.07 -3.16
CA ALA A 442 1.78 7.61 -2.87
C ALA A 442 1.75 9.14 -3.04
N LEU A 443 2.78 9.85 -2.58
CA LEU A 443 2.90 11.30 -2.72
C LEU A 443 3.00 11.73 -4.19
N VAL A 444 3.89 11.12 -4.97
CA VAL A 444 4.06 11.47 -6.40
C VAL A 444 2.81 11.08 -7.20
N ARG A 445 2.19 9.95 -6.88
CA ARG A 445 0.92 9.52 -7.50
C ARG A 445 -0.18 10.57 -7.33
N ASN A 446 -0.29 11.18 -6.16
CA ASN A 446 -1.29 12.22 -5.92
C ASN A 446 -1.04 13.47 -6.75
N LYS A 447 0.23 13.82 -7.02
CA LYS A 447 0.57 14.98 -7.86
C LYS A 447 0.20 14.75 -9.32
N ILE A 448 0.40 13.53 -9.84
CA ILE A 448 0.09 13.21 -11.24
C ILE A 448 -1.39 12.88 -11.51
N ARG A 449 -2.26 12.94 -10.48
CA ARG A 449 -3.71 12.66 -10.64
C ARG A 449 -4.36 13.52 -11.74
N VAL A 450 -3.84 14.73 -11.98
CA VAL A 450 -4.30 15.62 -13.06
C VAL A 450 -4.12 15.00 -14.45
N PHE A 451 -3.12 14.14 -14.65
CA PHE A 451 -2.87 13.45 -15.92
C PHE A 451 -3.71 12.17 -16.10
N THR A 452 -4.34 11.68 -15.02
CA THR A 452 -5.08 10.41 -15.00
C THR A 452 -6.58 10.58 -14.85
N GLN A 453 -7.12 11.81 -14.97
CA GLN A 453 -8.55 12.03 -14.81
C GLN A 453 -9.36 11.38 -15.95
N PRO A 454 -10.47 10.68 -15.63
CA PRO A 454 -11.38 10.15 -16.63
C PRO A 454 -11.93 11.29 -17.49
N GLY A 455 -11.72 11.24 -18.81
CA GLY A 455 -12.23 12.24 -19.76
C GLY A 455 -11.16 12.93 -20.60
N ASN A 456 -9.88 12.81 -20.27
CA ASN A 456 -8.84 13.00 -21.29
C ASN A 456 -8.79 11.70 -22.11
N ASP A 457 -8.83 11.79 -23.45
CA ASP A 457 -8.62 10.69 -24.42
C ASP A 457 -7.18 10.14 -24.41
N ASN A 458 -6.58 10.17 -23.23
CA ASN A 458 -5.18 10.04 -22.96
C ASN A 458 -4.91 8.60 -22.57
N ASN A 459 -4.82 7.75 -23.59
CA ASN A 459 -4.55 6.34 -23.42
C ASN A 459 -3.08 6.02 -23.12
N TYR A 460 -2.30 7.00 -22.64
CA TYR A 460 -0.89 6.81 -22.40
C TYR A 460 -0.63 5.75 -21.32
N ILE A 461 0.33 4.87 -21.59
CA ILE A 461 0.75 3.81 -20.68
C ILE A 461 2.27 3.68 -20.72
N PHE A 462 2.85 3.35 -19.57
CA PHE A 462 4.24 2.95 -19.49
C PHE A 462 4.34 1.61 -18.78
N THR A 463 5.37 0.84 -19.13
CA THR A 463 5.72 -0.41 -18.46
C THR A 463 7.15 -0.30 -17.96
N VAL A 464 7.41 -0.93 -16.82
CA VAL A 464 8.76 -1.09 -16.29
C VAL A 464 9.00 -2.57 -16.03
N SER A 465 10.09 -3.12 -16.56
CA SER A 465 10.34 -4.56 -16.54
C SER A 465 11.82 -4.90 -16.64
N HIS A 466 12.16 -6.15 -16.35
CA HIS A 466 13.45 -6.76 -16.65
C HIS A 466 13.33 -7.64 -17.90
N PRO A 467 13.36 -7.05 -19.12
CA PRO A 467 13.24 -7.83 -20.35
C PRO A 467 14.40 -8.84 -20.41
N HIS A 468 14.07 -10.10 -20.63
CA HIS A 468 15.03 -11.21 -20.63
C HIS A 468 15.82 -11.35 -19.32
N GLY A 469 15.32 -10.82 -18.19
CA GLY A 469 16.06 -10.81 -16.92
C GLY A 469 17.29 -9.89 -16.90
N CYS A 470 17.40 -8.98 -17.88
CA CYS A 470 18.43 -7.95 -17.92
C CYS A 470 18.08 -6.75 -17.01
N CYS A 471 18.89 -5.69 -17.10
CA CYS A 471 18.68 -4.41 -16.45
C CYS A 471 17.27 -3.86 -16.68
N LYS A 472 16.80 -3.04 -15.76
CA LYS A 472 15.44 -2.50 -15.79
C LYS A 472 15.27 -1.54 -16.95
N MET A 473 14.22 -1.77 -17.73
CA MET A 473 13.88 -0.95 -18.88
C MET A 473 12.47 -0.37 -18.73
N VAL A 474 12.32 0.87 -19.20
CA VAL A 474 11.04 1.56 -19.35
C VAL A 474 10.61 1.45 -20.81
N SER A 475 9.35 1.11 -21.06
CA SER A 475 8.74 1.26 -22.38
C SER A 475 7.50 2.12 -22.29
N LEU A 476 7.30 2.95 -23.30
CA LEU A 476 6.14 3.84 -23.42
C LEU A 476 5.22 3.36 -24.54
N GLY A 477 3.94 3.68 -24.44
CA GLY A 477 2.95 3.37 -25.47
C GLY A 477 1.58 3.94 -25.17
N HIS A 478 0.58 3.41 -25.86
CA HIS A 478 -0.83 3.71 -25.62
C HIS A 478 -1.59 2.41 -25.42
N TRP A 479 -2.63 2.43 -24.58
CA TRP A 479 -3.61 1.35 -24.53
C TRP A 479 -4.71 1.58 -25.58
N ASN A 480 -5.23 0.50 -26.15
CA ASN A 480 -6.21 0.56 -27.22
C ASN A 480 -7.60 0.21 -26.69
N GLU A 481 -7.71 -0.97 -26.08
CA GLU A 481 -8.97 -1.48 -25.53
C GLU A 481 -8.80 -1.78 -24.04
N LYS A 482 -9.84 -1.49 -23.26
CA LYS A 482 -9.96 -1.80 -21.84
C LYS A 482 -11.08 -2.83 -21.69
N TYR A 483 -10.75 -3.97 -21.10
CA TYR A 483 -11.71 -5.03 -20.77
C TYR A 483 -11.88 -5.10 -19.26
N GLU A 484 -13.11 -5.04 -18.78
CA GLU A 484 -13.41 -5.23 -17.36
C GLU A 484 -13.48 -6.72 -17.05
N ILE A 485 -12.77 -7.14 -15.99
CA ILE A 485 -12.66 -8.52 -15.55
C ILE A 485 -13.08 -8.54 -14.09
N GLY A 486 -14.33 -8.91 -13.86
CA GLY A 486 -14.96 -8.74 -12.55
C GLY A 486 -15.06 -7.27 -12.13
N GLU A 487 -15.30 -7.05 -10.84
CA GLU A 487 -15.63 -5.72 -10.31
C GLU A 487 -14.41 -4.79 -10.18
N ARG A 488 -13.18 -5.32 -10.17
CA ARG A 488 -11.98 -4.55 -9.80
C ARG A 488 -10.79 -4.66 -10.74
N HIS A 489 -10.84 -5.57 -11.71
CA HIS A 489 -9.71 -5.80 -12.59
C HIS A 489 -10.04 -5.31 -13.99
N CYS A 490 -9.04 -4.74 -14.64
CA CYS A 490 -9.13 -4.34 -16.03
C CYS A 490 -7.93 -4.92 -16.78
N LYS A 491 -8.17 -5.56 -17.91
CA LYS A 491 -7.12 -5.88 -18.88
C LYS A 491 -7.06 -4.78 -19.93
N PHE A 492 -5.86 -4.46 -20.36
CA PHE A 492 -5.61 -3.46 -21.40
C PHE A 492 -4.86 -4.13 -22.54
N THR A 493 -5.27 -3.88 -23.78
CA THR A 493 -4.38 -4.06 -24.93
C THR A 493 -3.57 -2.78 -25.11
N TYR A 494 -2.28 -2.88 -25.46
CA TYR A 494 -1.42 -1.70 -25.55
C TYR A 494 -0.25 -1.87 -26.52
N THR A 495 0.35 -0.75 -26.90
CA THR A 495 1.45 -0.65 -27.87
C THR A 495 2.84 -0.58 -27.24
N ALA A 496 2.95 -0.56 -25.91
CA ALA A 496 4.23 -0.62 -25.22
C ALA A 496 5.00 -1.93 -25.56
N SER A 497 6.33 -1.81 -25.63
CA SER A 497 7.24 -2.85 -26.15
C SER A 497 7.55 -3.98 -25.17
N SER A 498 7.05 -3.96 -23.93
CA SER A 498 7.05 -5.16 -23.07
C SER A 498 5.63 -5.56 -22.76
N ARG A 499 5.33 -6.86 -22.87
CA ARG A 499 4.08 -7.46 -22.37
C ARG A 499 4.18 -7.82 -20.88
N ALA A 500 5.03 -7.14 -20.11
CA ALA A 500 5.25 -7.49 -18.71
C ALA A 500 4.01 -7.19 -17.87
N LEU A 501 3.91 -7.85 -16.71
CA LEU A 501 2.94 -7.55 -15.65
C LEU A 501 2.81 -6.02 -15.53
N LEU A 502 1.67 -5.52 -15.98
CA LEU A 502 1.42 -4.09 -16.02
C LEU A 502 1.44 -3.59 -14.59
N VAL A 503 2.40 -2.71 -14.26
CA VAL A 503 2.12 -1.65 -13.28
C VAL A 503 1.25 -0.61 -13.99
N ALA A 504 0.13 -1.05 -14.56
CA ALA A 504 -0.93 -0.14 -14.91
C ALA A 504 -1.40 0.50 -13.61
N ASN A 505 -1.91 1.72 -13.71
CA ASN A 505 -2.72 2.38 -12.68
C ASN A 505 -4.01 1.59 -12.32
N SER A 506 -3.98 0.26 -12.24
CA SER A 506 -5.10 -0.64 -11.90
C SER A 506 -5.44 -0.67 -10.41
N TYR A 507 -4.79 0.15 -9.59
CA TYR A 507 -5.57 0.84 -8.55
C TYR A 507 -6.48 1.85 -9.27
N SER A 508 -7.46 1.32 -9.99
CA SER A 508 -8.58 2.08 -10.52
C SER A 508 -9.17 2.85 -9.35
N ILE A 509 -9.19 4.16 -9.53
CA ILE A 509 -10.09 5.04 -8.81
C ILE A 509 -11.48 4.54 -9.19
N SER A 510 -12.14 3.91 -8.22
CA SER A 510 -13.55 3.54 -8.22
C SER A 510 -14.22 4.33 -7.10
#